data_AF-A0A7H5F483-F1
#
_entry.id   AF-A0A7H5F483-F1
#
_cell.length_a   1.000
_cell.length_b   1.000
_cell.length_c   1.000
_cell.angle_alpha   90.00
_cell.angle_beta   90.00
_cell.angle_gamma   90.00
#
_symmetry.space_group_name_H-M   'P 1'
#
loop_
_entity.id
_entity.type
_entity.pdbx_description
1 polymer ?
#
loop_
_entity_poly.entity_id
_entity_poly.type
_entity_poly.pdbx_seq_one_letter_code
_entity_poly.pdbx_strand_id
1 'polypeptide(L)'
;MRKWRKENPIKAAYANLKANAKRRGKEFTITIDQFRQFCQQTDYIKRKGRKATCYHVDRIDETKGYTIDNIQALPNRDNVRKYVRFNAHYDHRSRQMLFFTDVVREEEDGEEMPF
;
A
#
# COMPACT_ATOMS: atom_id res chain seq x y z
N MET A 1 9.25 21.21 2.49
CA MET A 1 7.94 20.76 3.06
C MET A 1 7.21 21.98 3.60
N ARG A 2 5.94 22.22 3.20
CA ARG A 2 5.16 23.39 3.64
C ARG A 2 4.96 23.38 5.17
N LYS A 3 5.05 24.54 5.84
CA LYS A 3 4.98 24.70 7.31
C LYS A 3 3.77 23.99 7.94
N TRP A 4 2.59 24.18 7.35
CA TRP A 4 1.33 23.57 7.83
C TRP A 4 1.37 22.02 7.92
N ARG A 5 2.13 21.35 7.04
CA ARG A 5 2.24 19.87 7.04
C ARG A 5 3.03 19.35 8.23
N LYS A 6 3.98 20.14 8.73
CA LYS A 6 4.75 19.82 9.93
C LYS A 6 3.89 19.96 11.18
N GLU A 7 3.06 21.01 11.23
CA GLU A 7 2.15 21.30 12.33
C GLU A 7 0.95 20.35 12.38
N ASN A 8 0.51 19.83 11.22
CA ASN A 8 -0.65 18.94 11.12
C ASN A 8 -0.31 17.63 10.36
N PRO A 9 0.53 16.76 10.93
CA PRO A 9 1.02 15.57 10.24
C PRO A 9 -0.08 14.56 9.90
N ILE A 10 -1.11 14.43 10.75
CA ILE A 10 -2.26 13.55 10.53
C ILE A 10 -3.09 14.03 9.34
N LYS A 11 -3.46 15.32 9.30
CA LYS A 11 -4.22 15.92 8.18
C LYS A 11 -3.46 15.75 6.86
N ALA A 12 -2.15 15.97 6.87
CA ALA A 12 -1.31 15.79 5.69
C ALA A 12 -1.28 14.33 5.21
N ALA A 13 -1.16 13.37 6.13
CA ALA A 13 -1.18 11.95 5.80
C ALA A 13 -2.55 11.49 5.26
N TYR A 14 -3.63 11.94 5.89
CA TYR A 14 -5.01 11.68 5.44
C TYR A 14 -5.26 12.21 4.03
N ALA A 15 -4.86 13.46 3.76
CA ALA A 15 -5.01 14.06 2.43
C ALA A 15 -4.24 13.28 1.35
N ASN A 16 -3.03 12.81 1.66
CA ASN A 16 -2.26 11.96 0.76
C ASN A 16 -2.94 10.61 0.53
N LEU A 17 -3.50 9.99 1.58
CA LEU A 17 -4.21 8.72 1.47
C LEU A 17 -5.46 8.86 0.58
N LYS A 18 -6.26 9.91 0.80
CA LYS A 18 -7.43 10.21 -0.02
C LYS A 18 -7.07 10.47 -1.49
N ALA A 19 -5.99 11.22 -1.74
CA ALA A 19 -5.49 11.46 -3.10
C ALA A 19 -5.03 10.15 -3.78
N ASN A 20 -4.36 9.28 -3.03
CA ASN A 20 -3.93 7.97 -3.51
C ASN A 20 -5.11 7.04 -3.84
N ALA A 21 -6.16 7.05 -3.02
CA ALA A 21 -7.39 6.30 -3.27
C ALA A 21 -8.06 6.78 -4.57
N LYS A 22 -8.23 8.10 -4.72
CA LYS A 22 -8.76 8.71 -5.94
C LYS A 22 -7.94 8.34 -7.18
N ARG A 23 -6.62 8.43 -7.10
CA ARG A 23 -5.72 8.09 -8.23
C ARG A 23 -5.87 6.64 -8.68
N ARG A 24 -6.18 5.73 -7.76
CA ARG A 24 -6.35 4.29 -8.04
C ARG A 24 -7.81 3.89 -8.33
N GLY A 25 -8.73 4.85 -8.41
CA GLY A 25 -10.16 4.57 -8.59
C GLY A 25 -10.79 3.77 -7.44
N LYS A 26 -10.21 3.78 -6.24
CA LYS A 26 -10.73 3.02 -5.10
C LYS A 26 -11.62 3.88 -4.23
N GLU A 27 -12.73 3.30 -3.77
CA GLU A 27 -13.64 3.94 -2.81
C GLU A 27 -12.88 4.40 -1.55
N PHE A 28 -13.30 5.52 -0.97
CA PHE A 28 -12.69 6.08 0.23
C PHE A 28 -13.78 6.60 1.17
N THR A 29 -14.06 5.86 2.24
CA THR A 29 -15.12 6.18 3.21
C THR A 29 -14.59 6.57 4.60
N ILE A 30 -13.30 6.35 4.86
CA ILE A 30 -12.66 6.68 6.14
C ILE A 30 -12.80 8.18 6.42
N THR A 31 -13.33 8.52 7.60
CA THR A 31 -13.36 9.90 8.08
C THR A 31 -12.03 10.30 8.71
N ILE A 32 -11.78 11.61 8.81
CA ILE A 32 -10.55 12.09 9.44
C ILE A 32 -10.42 11.71 10.92
N ASP A 33 -11.54 11.59 11.64
CA ASP A 33 -11.54 11.23 13.05
C ASP A 33 -11.27 9.74 13.25
N GLN A 34 -11.84 8.88 12.41
CA GLN A 34 -11.49 7.46 12.33
C GLN A 34 -10.01 7.28 12.00
N PHE A 35 -9.50 8.03 11.02
CA PHE A 35 -8.09 7.99 10.67
C PHE A 35 -7.18 8.47 11.82
N ARG A 36 -7.62 9.47 12.61
CA ARG A 36 -6.89 9.93 13.79
C ARG A 36 -6.80 8.82 14.85
N GLN A 37 -7.90 8.13 15.13
CA GLN A 37 -7.92 7.00 16.06
C GLN A 37 -7.00 5.86 15.57
N PHE A 38 -7.08 5.51 14.28
CA PHE A 38 -6.18 4.55 13.66
C PHE A 38 -4.70 4.95 13.82
N CYS A 39 -4.36 6.22 13.59
CA CYS A 39 -2.99 6.72 13.74
C CYS A 39 -2.48 6.60 15.18
N GLN A 40 -3.36 6.77 16.16
CA GLN A 40 -3.03 6.66 17.58
C GLN A 40 -2.83 5.20 17.98
N GLN A 41 -3.72 4.30 17.56
CA GLN A 41 -3.65 2.87 17.86
C GLN A 41 -2.40 2.18 17.27
N THR A 42 -1.95 2.63 16.10
CA THR A 42 -0.85 1.99 15.35
C THR A 42 0.49 2.72 15.46
N ASP A 43 0.54 3.86 16.16
CA ASP A 43 1.69 4.79 16.15
C ASP A 43 2.16 5.18 14.73
N TYR A 44 1.25 5.14 13.74
CA TYR A 44 1.57 5.31 12.32
C TYR A 44 2.36 6.59 12.04
N ILE A 45 1.97 7.72 12.64
CA ILE A 45 2.62 9.02 12.37
C ILE A 45 4.09 9.04 12.78
N LYS A 46 4.44 8.34 13.86
CA LYS A 46 5.82 8.26 14.36
C LYS A 46 6.67 7.35 13.47
N ARG A 47 6.06 6.29 12.92
CA ARG A 47 6.76 5.21 12.21
C ARG A 47 6.68 5.30 10.68
N LYS A 48 5.87 6.23 10.12
CA LYS A 48 5.80 6.44 8.68
C LYS A 48 7.10 6.99 8.12
N GLY A 49 7.44 6.61 6.89
CA GLY A 49 8.67 7.03 6.25
C GLY A 49 8.93 6.30 4.95
N ARG A 50 10.20 6.25 4.53
CA ARG A 50 10.63 5.60 3.28
C ARG A 50 11.44 4.31 3.52
N LYS A 51 11.79 4.01 4.77
CA LYS A 51 12.61 2.84 5.08
C LYS A 51 11.75 1.57 5.01
N ALA A 52 12.39 0.43 4.80
CA ALA A 52 11.72 -0.88 4.74
C ALA A 52 10.89 -1.21 6.00
N THR A 53 11.32 -0.70 7.16
CA THR A 53 10.67 -0.89 8.47
C THR A 53 9.61 0.16 8.80
N CYS A 54 9.49 1.21 7.98
CA CYS A 54 8.50 2.26 8.19
C CYS A 54 7.11 1.77 7.82
N TYR A 55 6.10 2.25 8.53
CA TYR A 55 4.71 1.92 8.27
C TYR A 55 4.13 2.68 7.09
N HIS A 56 3.31 1.97 6.34
CA HIS A 56 2.44 2.45 5.27
C HIS A 56 1.01 2.07 5.62
N VAL A 57 0.04 2.83 5.11
CA VAL A 57 -1.37 2.43 5.17
C VAL A 57 -1.63 1.53 3.99
N ASP A 58 -1.97 0.29 4.28
CA ASP A 58 -2.21 -0.78 3.33
C ASP A 58 -3.67 -1.27 3.44
N ARG A 59 -4.19 -1.88 2.38
CA ARG A 59 -5.52 -2.49 2.39
C ARG A 59 -5.39 -3.97 2.75
N ILE A 60 -6.24 -4.45 3.66
CA ILE A 60 -6.25 -5.87 4.05
C ILE A 60 -6.70 -6.70 2.83
N ASP A 61 -7.82 -6.31 2.24
CA ASP A 61 -8.36 -6.83 0.98
C ASP A 61 -8.17 -5.78 -0.14
N GLU A 62 -7.38 -6.13 -1.15
CA GLU A 62 -7.02 -5.24 -2.27
C GLU A 62 -8.19 -5.01 -3.25
N THR A 63 -9.19 -5.90 -3.25
CA THR A 63 -10.39 -5.78 -4.08
C THR A 63 -11.31 -4.66 -3.58
N LYS A 64 -11.21 -4.32 -2.29
CA LYS A 64 -12.04 -3.33 -1.62
C LYS A 64 -11.39 -1.93 -1.55
N GLY A 65 -12.21 -0.96 -1.17
CA GLY A 65 -11.81 0.42 -0.95
C GLY A 65 -11.05 0.65 0.36
N TYR A 66 -10.75 1.92 0.62
CA TYR A 66 -10.19 2.41 1.87
C TYR A 66 -11.34 2.67 2.86
N THR A 67 -11.66 1.65 3.63
CA THR A 67 -12.65 1.68 4.73
C THR A 67 -11.92 1.42 6.06
N ILE A 68 -12.50 1.83 7.19
CA ILE A 68 -11.80 1.74 8.49
C ILE A 68 -11.52 0.28 8.91
N ASP A 69 -12.39 -0.63 8.50
CA ASP A 69 -12.31 -2.08 8.70
C ASP A 69 -11.39 -2.78 7.69
N ASN A 70 -11.02 -2.11 6.58
CA ASN A 70 -10.17 -2.68 5.53
C ASN A 70 -8.76 -2.05 5.47
N ILE A 71 -8.39 -1.17 6.39
CA ILE A 71 -7.03 -0.61 6.45
C ILE A 71 -6.19 -1.20 7.56
N GLN A 72 -4.88 -1.31 7.29
CA GLN A 72 -3.88 -1.74 8.27
C GLN A 72 -2.60 -0.92 8.15
N ALA A 73 -1.84 -0.85 9.24
CA ALA A 73 -0.49 -0.28 9.23
C ALA A 73 0.52 -1.41 8.98
N LEU A 74 1.16 -1.40 7.81
CA LEU A 74 2.07 -2.46 7.39
C LEU A 74 3.46 -1.89 7.04
N PRO A 75 4.56 -2.53 7.46
CA PRO A 75 5.89 -2.15 7.00
C PRO A 75 6.03 -2.24 5.49
N ASN A 76 6.79 -1.33 4.88
CA ASN A 76 6.98 -1.32 3.43
C ASN A 76 7.49 -2.67 2.89
N ARG A 77 8.41 -3.33 3.60
CA ARG A 77 8.93 -4.64 3.19
C ARG A 77 7.84 -5.71 3.11
N ASP A 78 6.87 -5.65 4.03
CA ASP A 78 5.84 -6.68 4.17
C ASP A 78 4.73 -6.40 3.16
N ASN A 79 4.45 -5.12 2.88
CA ASN A 79 3.60 -4.72 1.77
C ASN A 79 4.13 -5.21 0.42
N VAL A 80 5.42 -5.04 0.15
CA VAL A 80 6.04 -5.54 -1.09
C VAL A 80 5.94 -7.07 -1.17
N ARG A 81 6.20 -7.77 -0.06
CA ARG A 81 6.14 -9.24 0.00
C ARG A 81 4.76 -9.82 -0.36
N LYS A 82 3.65 -9.09 -0.14
CA LYS A 82 2.30 -9.53 -0.57
C LYS A 82 2.24 -9.86 -2.07
N TYR A 83 3.07 -9.20 -2.86
CA TYR A 83 3.07 -9.30 -4.32
C TYR A 83 4.19 -10.18 -4.87
N VAL A 84 5.06 -10.72 -4.01
CA VAL A 84 6.23 -11.52 -4.42
C VAL A 84 5.87 -13.00 -4.41
N ARG A 85 5.99 -13.67 -5.56
CA ARG A 85 5.90 -15.14 -5.68
C ARG A 85 7.28 -15.72 -5.97
N PHE A 86 7.64 -16.75 -5.21
CA PHE A 86 8.86 -17.52 -5.45
C PHE A 86 8.50 -18.74 -6.28
N ASN A 87 9.07 -18.84 -7.47
CA ASN A 87 8.84 -19.94 -8.38
C ASN A 87 10.13 -20.74 -8.57
N ALA A 88 9.97 -22.04 -8.71
CA ALA A 88 11.05 -22.97 -8.94
C ALA A 88 10.61 -23.95 -10.02
N HIS A 89 11.41 -24.09 -11.08
CA HIS A 89 11.14 -25.08 -12.12
C HIS A 89 12.38 -25.94 -12.35
N TYR A 90 12.16 -27.24 -12.49
CA TYR A 90 13.23 -28.17 -12.84
C TYR A 90 13.45 -28.12 -14.35
N ASP A 91 14.66 -27.74 -14.77
CA ASP A 91 15.05 -27.83 -16.17
C ASP A 91 15.73 -29.18 -16.44
N HIS A 92 15.03 -30.02 -17.20
CA HIS A 92 15.51 -31.35 -17.58
C HIS A 92 16.76 -31.31 -18.48
N ARG A 93 17.01 -30.20 -19.20
CA ARG A 93 18.17 -30.07 -20.10
C ARG A 93 19.45 -29.81 -19.33
N SER A 94 19.43 -28.84 -18.41
CA SER A 94 20.57 -28.53 -17.54
C SER A 94 20.66 -29.45 -16.32
N ARG A 95 19.61 -30.25 -16.04
CA ARG A 95 19.45 -31.08 -14.83
C ARG A 95 19.54 -30.26 -13.55
N GLN A 96 19.07 -29.02 -13.58
CA GLN A 96 19.15 -28.08 -12.47
C GLN A 96 17.77 -27.53 -12.08
N MET A 97 17.63 -27.18 -10.81
CA MET A 97 16.50 -26.37 -10.35
C MET A 97 16.79 -24.90 -10.64
N LEU A 98 15.91 -24.26 -11.41
CA LEU A 98 15.96 -22.83 -11.69
C LEU A 98 14.97 -22.10 -10.80
N PHE A 99 15.46 -21.10 -10.07
CA PHE A 99 14.68 -20.28 -9.13
C PHE A 99 14.52 -18.87 -9.68
N PHE A 100 13.31 -18.35 -9.66
CA PHE A 100 13.02 -16.98 -10.08
C PHE A 100 11.89 -16.38 -9.25
N THR A 101 11.77 -15.06 -9.30
CA THR A 101 10.83 -14.29 -8.48
C THR A 101 9.96 -13.45 -9.38
N ASP A 102 8.64 -13.62 -9.26
CA ASP A 102 7.66 -12.84 -9.99
C ASP A 102 6.97 -11.85 -9.05
N VAL A 103 6.81 -10.61 -9.52
CA VAL A 103 6.02 -9.60 -8.81
C VAL A 103 4.67 -9.52 -9.50
N VAL A 104 3.64 -10.11 -8.90
CA VAL A 104 2.27 -10.04 -9.42
C VAL A 104 1.75 -8.64 -9.12
N ARG A 105 1.52 -7.83 -10.15
CA ARG A 105 0.78 -6.56 -10.04
C ARG A 105 -0.59 -6.82 -10.67
N GLU A 106 -1.68 -6.48 -9.98
CA GLU A 106 -3.00 -6.47 -10.62
C GLU A 106 -2.93 -5.56 -11.85
N GLU A 107 -3.41 -6.04 -13.00
CA GLU A 107 -3.58 -5.22 -14.20
C GLU A 107 -4.59 -4.12 -13.84
N GLU A 108 -4.18 -2.85 -13.86
CA GLU A 108 -5.13 -1.74 -13.85
C GLU A 108 -5.87 -1.83 -15.18
N ASP A 109 -7.17 -2.14 -15.16
CA ASP A 109 -8.04 -2.11 -16.33
C ASP A 109 -7.78 -0.80 -17.09
N GLY A 110 -7.07 -0.92 -18.22
CA GLY A 110 -6.74 0.21 -19.07
C GLY A 110 -8.01 0.65 -19.77
N GLU A 111 -8.69 1.67 -19.23
CA GLU A 111 -9.62 2.46 -20.03
C GLU A 111 -8.81 3.03 -21.21
N GLU A 112 -9.12 2.54 -22.42
CA GLU A 112 -8.65 3.10 -23.68
C GLU A 112 -8.90 4.61 -23.65
N MET A 113 -7.83 5.39 -23.57
CA MET A 113 -7.93 6.82 -23.77
C MET A 113 -8.22 7.08 -25.25
N PRO A 114 -9.36 7.68 -25.62
CA PRO A 114 -9.61 8.05 -27.00
C PRO A 114 -8.58 9.12 -27.41
N PHE A 115 -7.89 8.86 -28.53
CA PHE A 115 -6.96 9.78 -29.19
C PHE A 115 -7.67 11.02 -29.74
#